data_AF-S7R6G5-F1
#
_entry.id   AF-S7R6G5-F1
#
_cell.length_a   1.000
_cell.length_b   1.000
_cell.length_c   1.000
_cell.angle_alpha   90.00
_cell.angle_beta   90.00
_cell.angle_gamma   90.00
#
_symmetry.space_group_name_H-M   'P 1'
#
loop_
_entity.id
_entity.type
_entity.pdbx_description
1 polymer ?
#
loop_
_entity_poly.entity_id
_entity_poly.type
_entity_poly.pdbx_seq_one_letter_code
_entity_poly.pdbx_strand_id
1 'polypeptide(L)'
;MTDKRHAKDIELLRLYLQDLPNELPLRSAQDSSYGFHAFGLDEEWLKEEGQEAAANRQLEVQWGTPRTTVAVLRERGPGIEAIADVLDQHLGMLPDSKWLDDVLDSVRLTFEVYTKDLPTHEQATLDESVESSGGAEASDAASSPPKAPKQQRSKRKKIDSHKLTDIADPAWRDLPEGADGRSSGAKAHPDLIASTRLFLGSST
;
A
#
# COMPACT_ATOMS: atom_id res chain seq x y z
N MET A 1 -10.97 -14.34 -13.78
CA MET A 1 -10.71 -15.61 -13.05
C MET A 1 -9.67 -15.28 -12.00
N THR A 2 -10.10 -14.97 -10.78
CA THR A 2 -9.19 -14.78 -9.64
C THR A 2 -8.51 -16.11 -9.33
N ASP A 3 -7.17 -16.11 -9.19
CA ASP A 3 -6.42 -17.30 -8.78
C ASP A 3 -6.96 -17.77 -7.42
N LYS A 4 -7.16 -19.09 -7.25
CA LYS A 4 -7.71 -19.67 -6.02
C LYS A 4 -6.91 -19.27 -4.77
N ARG A 5 -5.63 -18.93 -4.93
CA ARG A 5 -4.78 -18.39 -3.86
C ARG A 5 -5.28 -17.03 -3.37
N HIS A 6 -5.52 -16.09 -4.27
CA HIS A 6 -5.98 -14.75 -3.92
C HIS A 6 -7.35 -14.76 -3.22
N ALA A 7 -8.25 -15.68 -3.56
CA ALA A 7 -9.54 -15.80 -2.89
C ALA A 7 -9.37 -16.11 -1.39
N LYS A 8 -8.50 -17.07 -1.03
CA LYS A 8 -8.22 -17.42 0.37
C LYS A 8 -7.56 -16.27 1.13
N ASP A 9 -6.61 -15.59 0.49
CA ASP A 9 -5.89 -14.47 1.09
C ASP A 9 -6.80 -13.26 1.33
N ILE A 10 -7.78 -13.03 0.45
CA ILE A 10 -8.82 -12.00 0.64
C ILE A 10 -9.75 -12.34 1.81
N GLU A 11 -10.18 -13.60 1.93
CA GLU A 11 -10.97 -14.04 3.08
C GLU A 11 -10.19 -13.88 4.39
N LEU A 12 -8.92 -14.28 4.40
CA LEU A 12 -8.02 -14.08 5.54
C LEU A 12 -7.86 -12.59 5.89
N LEU A 13 -7.72 -11.72 4.88
CA LEU A 13 -7.64 -10.29 5.07
C LEU A 13 -8.91 -9.74 5.73
N ARG A 14 -10.10 -10.16 5.28
CA ARG A 14 -11.38 -9.74 5.90
C ARG A 14 -11.42 -10.10 7.38
N LEU A 15 -11.02 -11.33 7.75
CA LEU A 15 -10.97 -11.78 9.13
C LEU A 15 -10.01 -10.93 9.97
N TYR A 16 -8.79 -10.70 9.48
CA TYR A 16 -7.82 -9.90 10.22
C TYR A 16 -8.24 -8.43 10.38
N LEU A 17 -8.92 -7.85 9.40
CA LEU A 17 -9.41 -6.47 9.48
C LEU A 17 -10.55 -6.34 10.52
N GLN A 18 -11.40 -7.36 10.66
CA GLN A 18 -12.44 -7.41 11.68
C GLN A 18 -11.86 -7.59 13.09
N ASP A 19 -10.81 -8.39 13.21
CA ASP A 19 -10.15 -8.71 14.48
C ASP A 19 -9.04 -7.71 14.86
N LEU A 20 -8.99 -6.54 14.22
CA LEU A 20 -7.96 -5.54 14.52
C LEU A 20 -7.95 -5.15 16.00
N PRO A 21 -6.76 -4.88 16.59
CA PRO A 21 -6.60 -4.56 17.99
C PRO A 21 -7.52 -3.43 18.46
N ASN A 22 -8.15 -3.59 19.63
CA ASN A 22 -9.11 -2.64 20.16
C ASN A 22 -8.48 -1.28 20.55
N GLU A 23 -7.15 -1.26 20.67
CA GLU A 23 -6.31 -0.07 20.89
C GLU A 23 -6.36 0.91 19.71
N LEU A 24 -6.69 0.42 18.51
CA LEU A 24 -6.90 1.28 17.35
C LEU A 24 -8.24 2.01 17.45
N PRO A 25 -8.28 3.31 17.06
CA PRO A 25 -9.51 4.07 17.07
C PRO A 25 -10.50 3.44 16.08
N LEU A 26 -11.70 3.15 16.57
CA LEU A 26 -12.82 2.74 15.73
C LEU A 26 -13.38 3.96 15.01
N ARG A 27 -13.43 3.92 13.69
CA ARG A 27 -14.00 5.00 12.88
C ARG A 27 -15.20 4.52 12.09
N SER A 28 -16.18 5.41 11.94
CA SER A 28 -17.27 5.21 10.99
C SER A 28 -16.72 5.24 9.55
N ALA A 29 -17.49 4.75 8.58
CA ALA A 29 -17.09 4.83 7.17
C ALA A 29 -16.78 6.28 6.75
N GLN A 30 -17.67 7.22 7.12
CA GLN A 30 -17.57 8.64 6.75
C GLN A 30 -16.37 9.36 7.40
N ASP A 31 -15.95 8.92 8.59
CA ASP A 31 -14.84 9.54 9.34
C ASP A 31 -13.48 8.84 9.12
N SER A 32 -13.46 7.83 8.25
CA SER A 32 -12.28 7.02 7.96
C SER A 32 -11.20 7.86 7.26
N SER A 33 -9.95 7.71 7.72
CA SER A 33 -8.80 8.34 7.07
C SER A 33 -8.37 7.65 5.77
N TYR A 34 -8.83 6.41 5.54
CA TYR A 34 -8.54 5.66 4.33
C TYR A 34 -9.60 5.87 3.25
N GLY A 35 -10.88 5.86 3.62
CA GLY A 35 -11.97 6.19 2.69
C GLY A 35 -12.28 5.10 1.64
N PHE A 36 -11.86 3.84 1.83
CA PHE A 36 -12.12 2.75 0.86
C PHE A 36 -13.62 2.44 0.66
N HIS A 37 -14.47 2.81 1.62
CA HIS A 37 -15.92 2.70 1.47
C HIS A 37 -16.50 3.50 0.29
N ALA A 38 -15.82 4.57 -0.13
CA ALA A 38 -16.18 5.41 -1.27
C ALA A 38 -15.14 5.27 -2.40
N PHE A 39 -14.49 4.11 -2.50
CA PHE A 39 -13.53 3.83 -3.55
C PHE A 39 -14.19 3.97 -4.93
N GLY A 40 -13.58 4.79 -5.78
CA GLY A 40 -14.04 5.05 -7.13
C GLY A 40 -12.84 5.40 -8.00
N LEU A 41 -12.86 4.91 -9.23
CA LEU A 41 -11.80 5.20 -10.20
C LEU A 41 -11.95 6.63 -10.72
N ASP A 42 -10.82 7.30 -10.86
CA ASP A 42 -10.73 8.60 -11.51
C ASP A 42 -11.09 8.48 -13.00
N GLU A 43 -12.18 9.13 -13.43
CA GLU A 43 -12.70 9.00 -14.79
C GLU A 43 -11.77 9.59 -15.86
N GLU A 44 -10.97 10.61 -15.51
CA GLU A 44 -10.02 11.22 -16.44
C GLU A 44 -8.86 10.25 -16.66
N TRP A 45 -8.32 9.71 -15.57
CA TRP A 45 -7.24 8.73 -15.61
C TRP A 45 -7.67 7.40 -16.26
N LEU A 46 -8.91 6.96 -16.00
CA LEU A 46 -9.48 5.78 -16.63
C LEU A 46 -9.49 5.89 -18.16
N LYS A 47 -9.72 7.10 -18.70
CA LYS A 47 -9.75 7.35 -20.16
C LYS A 47 -8.35 7.45 -20.76
N GLU A 48 -7.40 8.02 -20.03
CA GLU A 48 -6.04 8.29 -20.54
C GLU A 48 -5.10 7.09 -20.39
N GLU A 49 -5.09 6.46 -19.23
CA GLU A 49 -4.11 5.44 -18.83
C GLU A 49 -4.71 4.04 -18.70
N GLY A 50 -6.05 3.96 -18.65
CA GLY A 50 -6.79 2.72 -18.55
C GLY A 50 -7.11 2.29 -17.11
N GLN A 51 -7.90 1.22 -17.01
CA GLN A 51 -8.52 0.78 -15.75
C GLN A 51 -7.53 0.28 -14.72
N GLU A 52 -6.52 -0.48 -15.16
CA GLU A 52 -5.45 -0.99 -14.32
C GLU A 52 -4.69 0.14 -13.62
N ALA A 53 -4.25 1.10 -14.43
CA ALA A 53 -3.43 2.20 -14.00
C ALA A 53 -4.25 3.11 -13.06
N ALA A 54 -5.52 3.39 -13.39
CA ALA A 54 -6.42 4.17 -12.55
C ALA A 54 -6.68 3.52 -11.18
N ALA A 55 -6.87 2.20 -11.16
CA ALA A 55 -7.06 1.45 -9.91
C ALA A 55 -5.80 1.49 -9.04
N ASN A 56 -4.61 1.24 -9.62
CA ASN A 56 -3.36 1.30 -8.88
C ASN A 56 -3.13 2.69 -8.28
N ARG A 57 -3.29 3.77 -9.06
CA ARG A 57 -3.14 5.14 -8.58
C ARG A 57 -4.11 5.45 -7.44
N GLN A 58 -5.38 5.08 -7.58
CA GLN A 58 -6.39 5.37 -6.55
C GLN A 58 -6.10 4.63 -5.23
N LEU A 59 -5.62 3.39 -5.31
CA LEU A 59 -5.14 2.64 -4.14
C LEU A 59 -3.98 3.37 -3.46
N GLU A 60 -2.99 3.87 -4.20
CA GLU A 60 -1.87 4.66 -3.64
C GLU A 60 -2.35 5.92 -2.92
N VAL A 61 -3.30 6.64 -3.53
CA VAL A 61 -3.86 7.87 -2.97
C VAL A 61 -4.60 7.59 -1.66
N GLN A 62 -5.47 6.59 -1.62
CA GLN A 62 -6.28 6.28 -0.43
C GLN A 62 -5.47 5.60 0.68
N TRP A 63 -4.52 4.73 0.32
CA TRP A 63 -3.61 4.13 1.29
C TRP A 63 -2.71 5.18 1.96
N GLY A 64 -2.42 6.28 1.26
CA GLY A 64 -1.75 7.47 1.80
C GLY A 64 -0.28 7.25 2.15
N THR A 65 0.28 6.10 1.78
CA THR A 65 1.67 5.71 2.05
C THR A 65 2.31 5.26 0.74
N PRO A 66 3.56 5.64 0.45
CA PRO A 66 4.27 5.07 -0.69
C PRO A 66 4.28 3.54 -0.61
N ARG A 67 4.05 2.85 -1.74
CA ARG A 67 4.09 1.37 -1.88
C ARG A 67 5.42 0.73 -1.45
N THR A 68 6.40 1.54 -1.07
CA THR A 68 7.74 1.11 -0.64
C THR A 68 7.82 0.82 0.85
N THR A 69 6.79 1.15 1.65
CA THR A 69 6.83 0.96 3.10
C THR A 69 5.55 0.34 3.63
N VAL A 70 5.67 -0.87 4.17
CA VAL A 70 4.66 -1.48 5.05
C VAL A 70 4.53 -0.62 6.31
N ALA A 71 3.32 -0.23 6.66
CA ALA A 71 3.05 0.68 7.78
C ALA A 71 1.94 0.14 8.68
N VAL A 72 2.01 0.48 9.96
CA VAL A 72 0.97 0.13 10.94
C VAL A 72 -0.33 0.84 10.58
N LEU A 73 -1.46 0.12 10.68
CA LEU A 73 -2.78 0.69 10.44
C LEU A 73 -3.11 1.74 11.49
N ARG A 74 -3.79 2.80 11.06
CA ARG A 74 -4.08 3.98 11.89
C ARG A 74 -5.43 3.91 12.60
N GLU A 75 -6.31 3.02 12.16
CA GLU A 75 -7.70 2.90 12.60
C GLU A 75 -8.27 1.52 12.27
N ARG A 76 -9.43 1.22 12.84
CA ARG A 76 -10.26 0.04 12.52
C ARG A 76 -11.69 0.45 12.18
N GLY A 77 -12.44 -0.46 11.57
CA GLY A 77 -13.84 -0.28 11.21
C GLY A 77 -14.10 -0.32 9.70
N PRO A 78 -15.34 -0.02 9.28
CA PRO A 78 -15.82 -0.26 7.91
C PRO A 78 -15.02 0.49 6.83
N GLY A 79 -14.37 1.60 7.19
CA GLY A 79 -13.56 2.37 6.24
C GLY A 79 -12.30 1.65 5.77
N ILE A 80 -11.62 0.91 6.65
CA ILE A 80 -10.45 0.10 6.29
C ILE A 80 -10.86 -1.30 5.86
N GLU A 81 -11.91 -1.89 6.47
CA GLU A 81 -12.42 -3.21 6.09
C GLU A 81 -12.84 -3.30 4.61
N ALA A 82 -13.36 -2.20 4.06
CA ALA A 82 -13.75 -2.11 2.65
C ALA A 82 -12.59 -2.36 1.66
N ILE A 83 -11.33 -2.26 2.09
CA ILE A 83 -10.19 -2.54 1.20
C ILE A 83 -10.20 -3.98 0.70
N ALA A 84 -10.70 -4.93 1.49
CA ALA A 84 -10.78 -6.32 1.06
C ALA A 84 -11.71 -6.48 -0.15
N ASP A 85 -12.82 -5.74 -0.18
CA ASP A 85 -13.77 -5.76 -1.28
C ASP A 85 -13.21 -5.04 -2.52
N VAL A 86 -12.48 -3.94 -2.31
CA VAL A 86 -11.78 -3.23 -3.39
C VAL A 86 -10.74 -4.14 -4.03
N LEU A 87 -9.93 -4.83 -3.24
CA LEU A 87 -8.92 -5.74 -3.76
C LEU A 87 -9.56 -6.93 -4.47
N ASP A 88 -10.62 -7.54 -3.93
CA ASP A 88 -11.36 -8.64 -4.57
C ASP A 88 -11.86 -8.24 -5.98
N GLN A 89 -12.38 -7.02 -6.13
CA GLN A 89 -12.88 -6.49 -7.40
C GLN A 89 -11.76 -6.15 -8.40
N HIS A 90 -10.61 -5.67 -7.91
CA HIS A 90 -9.56 -5.10 -8.77
C HIS A 90 -8.32 -6.00 -8.97
N LEU A 91 -8.11 -7.03 -8.14
CA LEU A 91 -6.95 -7.93 -8.19
C LEU A 91 -6.74 -8.59 -9.56
N GLY A 92 -7.82 -8.94 -10.26
CA GLY A 92 -7.72 -9.56 -11.59
C GLY A 92 -7.21 -8.63 -12.69
N MET A 93 -7.14 -7.33 -12.43
CA MET A 93 -6.73 -6.29 -13.38
C MET A 93 -5.47 -5.56 -12.97
N LEU A 94 -5.01 -5.73 -11.72
CA LEU A 94 -3.76 -5.12 -11.24
C LEU A 94 -2.58 -5.96 -11.75
N PRO A 95 -1.47 -5.32 -12.19
CA PRO A 95 -0.33 -6.04 -12.78
C PRO A 95 0.43 -6.85 -11.73
N ASP A 96 0.33 -6.41 -10.48
CA ASP A 96 1.05 -6.96 -9.34
C ASP A 96 0.05 -7.34 -8.26
N SER A 97 0.03 -8.63 -7.87
CA SER A 97 -0.67 -9.11 -6.66
C SER A 97 -0.13 -8.50 -5.35
N LYS A 98 0.88 -7.63 -5.47
CA LYS A 98 1.62 -7.01 -4.37
C LYS A 98 0.74 -6.17 -3.44
N TRP A 99 -0.37 -5.60 -3.94
CA TRP A 99 -1.30 -4.88 -3.06
C TRP A 99 -1.86 -5.74 -1.95
N LEU A 100 -2.22 -6.99 -2.25
CA LEU A 100 -2.74 -7.91 -1.25
C LEU A 100 -1.66 -8.26 -0.22
N ASP A 101 -0.45 -8.54 -0.70
CA ASP A 101 0.70 -8.85 0.16
C ASP A 101 1.07 -7.65 1.08
N ASP A 102 1.17 -6.44 0.51
CA ASP A 102 1.54 -5.23 1.25
C ASP A 102 0.49 -4.87 2.32
N VAL A 103 -0.79 -5.06 2.01
CA VAL A 103 -1.90 -4.84 2.96
C VAL A 103 -1.88 -5.90 4.06
N LEU A 104 -1.70 -7.18 3.71
CA LEU A 104 -1.58 -8.26 4.70
C LEU A 104 -0.38 -8.05 5.62
N ASP A 105 0.77 -7.65 5.09
CA ASP A 105 1.96 -7.35 5.87
C ASP A 105 1.74 -6.15 6.81
N SER A 106 0.97 -5.15 6.37
CA SER A 106 0.61 -3.99 7.19
C SER A 106 -0.31 -4.37 8.35
N VAL A 107 -1.27 -5.25 8.08
CA VAL A 107 -2.16 -5.81 9.10
C VAL A 107 -1.37 -6.67 10.10
N ARG A 108 -0.47 -7.53 9.61
CA ARG A 108 0.39 -8.36 10.48
C ARG A 108 1.29 -7.52 11.37
N LEU A 109 1.94 -6.50 10.80
CA LEU A 109 2.76 -5.55 11.54
C LEU A 109 1.95 -4.83 12.62
N THR A 110 0.67 -4.53 12.34
CA THR A 110 -0.23 -3.92 13.32
C THR A 110 -0.45 -4.85 14.51
N PHE A 111 -0.75 -6.14 14.29
CA PHE A 111 -0.85 -7.11 15.39
C PHE A 111 0.46 -7.23 16.17
N GLU A 112 1.61 -7.30 15.48
CA GLU A 112 2.92 -7.37 16.14
C GLU A 112 3.16 -6.18 17.09
N VAL A 113 2.75 -4.98 16.70
CA VAL A 113 2.93 -3.76 17.50
C VAL A 113 1.97 -3.70 18.69
N TYR A 114 0.70 -4.08 18.52
CA TYR A 114 -0.33 -3.89 19.55
C TYR A 114 -0.57 -5.12 20.43
N THR A 115 -0.69 -6.31 19.85
CA THR A 115 -1.05 -7.54 20.58
C THR A 115 0.14 -8.46 20.81
N LYS A 116 1.25 -8.29 20.06
CA LYS A 116 2.44 -9.17 20.01
C LYS A 116 2.18 -10.61 19.53
N ASP A 117 0.93 -11.04 19.51
CA ASP A 117 0.46 -12.30 18.95
C ASP A 117 -0.50 -12.03 17.79
N LEU A 118 -0.32 -12.77 16.69
CA LEU A 118 -1.23 -12.79 15.54
C LEU A 118 -2.43 -13.69 15.86
N PRO A 119 -3.65 -13.31 15.44
CA PRO A 119 -4.80 -14.20 15.53
C PRO A 119 -4.52 -15.52 14.79
N THR A 120 -4.92 -16.66 15.37
CA THR A 120 -4.63 -18.03 14.86
C THR A 120 -5.44 -18.38 13.60
N HIS A 121 -5.61 -17.47 12.66
CA HIS A 121 -6.35 -17.71 11.41
C HIS A 121 -5.51 -18.41 10.33
N GLU A 122 -4.19 -18.51 10.51
CA GLU A 122 -3.30 -19.18 9.54
C GLU A 122 -3.42 -20.72 9.53
N GLN A 123 -4.08 -21.34 10.51
CA GLN A 123 -4.13 -22.80 10.62
C GLN A 123 -5.25 -23.46 9.80
N ALA A 124 -6.21 -22.70 9.26
CA ALA A 124 -7.31 -23.27 8.48
C ALA A 124 -6.93 -23.57 7.01
N THR A 125 -5.76 -23.13 6.52
CA THR A 125 -5.41 -23.22 5.09
C THR A 125 -4.43 -24.35 4.74
N LEU A 126 -3.88 -25.06 5.73
CA LEU A 126 -2.84 -26.09 5.54
C LEU A 126 -3.30 -27.55 5.73
N ASP A 127 -4.49 -27.80 6.29
CA ASP A 127 -4.90 -29.17 6.69
C ASP A 127 -5.58 -29.99 5.57
N GLU A 128 -5.96 -29.40 4.43
CA GLU A 128 -6.66 -30.13 3.35
C GLU A 128 -5.72 -30.72 2.29
N SER A 129 -4.56 -31.26 2.70
CA SER A 129 -3.61 -31.87 1.74
C SER A 129 -2.74 -32.99 2.29
N VAL A 130 -3.17 -33.76 3.30
CA VAL A 130 -2.65 -35.14 3.44
C VAL A 130 -3.68 -36.01 4.15
N GLU A 131 -4.43 -36.81 3.41
CA GLU A 131 -4.74 -38.20 3.79
C GLU A 131 -5.44 -38.91 2.63
N SER A 132 -4.64 -39.54 1.77
CA SER A 132 -5.09 -40.68 0.97
C SER A 132 -3.92 -41.59 0.58
N SER A 133 -4.18 -42.87 0.82
CA SER A 133 -3.43 -44.09 0.46
C SER A 133 -2.21 -44.46 1.32
N GLY A 134 -2.39 -45.51 2.12
CA GLY A 134 -1.33 -46.25 2.80
C GLY A 134 -0.69 -47.35 1.94
N GLY A 135 0.22 -48.09 2.57
CA GLY A 135 0.62 -49.43 2.14
C GLY A 135 2.13 -49.72 2.04
N ALA A 136 2.67 -50.21 3.14
CA ALA A 136 3.63 -51.32 3.31
C ALA A 136 5.04 -51.36 2.62
N GLU A 137 6.05 -51.41 3.51
CA GLU A 137 7.21 -52.36 3.59
C GLU A 137 8.23 -52.47 2.44
N ALA A 138 9.52 -52.79 2.60
CA ALA A 138 10.52 -52.84 3.70
C ALA A 138 11.92 -53.11 3.05
N SER A 139 12.99 -52.92 3.84
CA SER A 139 14.40 -53.43 3.66
C SER A 139 15.31 -52.75 2.63
N ASP A 140 16.63 -52.57 2.81
CA ASP A 140 17.59 -52.66 3.93
C ASP A 140 18.93 -52.02 3.48
N ALA A 141 19.71 -51.53 4.46
CA ALA A 141 21.17 -51.26 4.52
C ALA A 141 21.98 -50.63 3.36
N ALA A 142 22.65 -49.50 3.62
CA ALA A 142 24.06 -49.46 4.10
C ALA A 142 24.79 -48.12 3.82
N SER A 143 25.61 -47.71 4.80
CA SER A 143 26.77 -46.80 4.77
C SER A 143 26.59 -45.28 4.96
N SER A 144 27.10 -44.80 6.11
CA SER A 144 27.45 -43.41 6.49
C SER A 144 28.93 -43.08 6.13
N PRO A 145 29.51 -41.92 6.51
CA PRO A 145 29.29 -40.50 6.14
C PRO A 145 30.63 -39.86 5.60
N PRO A 146 30.78 -38.53 5.35
CA PRO A 146 31.04 -37.54 6.43
C PRO A 146 30.54 -36.09 6.17
N LYS A 147 30.74 -35.25 7.20
CA LYS A 147 30.30 -33.86 7.41
C LYS A 147 31.06 -32.76 6.61
N ALA A 148 30.33 -31.64 6.45
CA ALA A 148 30.75 -30.22 6.41
C ALA A 148 31.32 -29.63 5.08
N PRO A 149 31.20 -28.30 4.79
CA PRO A 149 30.90 -27.20 5.71
C PRO A 149 29.83 -26.17 5.28
N LYS A 150 29.38 -25.42 6.29
CA LYS A 150 28.54 -24.21 6.22
C LYS A 150 29.21 -23.12 5.36
N GLN A 151 28.57 -22.68 4.29
CA GLN A 151 28.97 -21.46 3.58
C GLN A 151 28.42 -20.22 4.29
N GLN A 152 29.31 -19.65 5.09
CA GLN A 152 29.30 -18.34 5.68
C GLN A 152 29.10 -17.27 4.59
N ARG A 153 27.87 -16.76 4.42
CA ARG A 153 27.63 -15.56 3.60
C ARG A 153 28.39 -14.38 4.23
N SER A 154 29.40 -13.92 3.51
CA SER A 154 30.29 -12.83 3.86
C SER A 154 29.54 -11.56 4.26
N LYS A 155 29.89 -10.99 5.42
CA LYS A 155 29.48 -9.64 5.84
C LYS A 155 29.88 -8.65 4.74
N ARG A 156 28.91 -8.00 4.11
CA ARG A 156 29.15 -6.88 3.19
C ARG A 156 29.88 -5.79 3.97
N LYS A 157 31.08 -5.42 3.52
CA LYS A 157 31.79 -4.23 4.03
C LYS A 157 30.95 -3.01 3.64
N LYS A 158 30.51 -2.24 4.62
CA LYS A 158 29.90 -0.92 4.40
C LYS A 158 30.93 -0.07 3.66
N ILE A 159 30.56 0.43 2.50
CA ILE A 159 31.32 1.44 1.78
C ILE A 159 31.20 2.69 2.65
N ASP A 160 32.35 3.21 3.08
CA ASP A 160 32.42 4.42 3.89
C ASP A 160 31.84 5.58 3.07
N SER A 161 30.69 6.10 3.51
CA SER A 161 30.07 7.25 2.86
C SER A 161 30.95 8.46 3.13
N HIS A 162 31.68 8.89 2.11
CA HIS A 162 32.46 10.12 2.11
C HIS A 162 31.59 11.26 2.64
N LYS A 163 31.91 11.77 3.83
CA LYS A 163 31.33 13.02 4.33
C LYS A 163 31.79 14.13 3.38
N LEU A 164 30.84 14.82 2.76
CA LEU A 164 31.09 16.03 1.99
C LEU A 164 31.47 17.11 3.01
N THR A 165 32.77 17.28 3.26
CA THR A 165 33.30 18.21 4.27
C THR A 165 33.41 19.63 3.77
N ASP A 166 33.18 19.87 2.48
CA ASP A 166 33.27 21.19 1.88
C ASP A 166 32.18 21.39 0.82
N ILE A 167 31.47 22.52 0.93
CA ILE A 167 30.40 22.94 0.01
C ILE A 167 30.98 23.87 -1.06
N ALA A 168 32.17 24.44 -0.82
CA ALA A 168 32.81 25.35 -1.75
C ALA A 168 33.49 24.55 -2.86
N ASP A 169 32.85 24.44 -4.02
CA ASP A 169 33.53 24.08 -5.25
C ASP A 169 34.30 25.31 -5.77
N PRO A 170 35.65 25.32 -5.73
CA PRO A 170 36.44 26.45 -6.23
C PRO A 170 36.30 26.66 -7.75
N ALA A 171 35.71 25.70 -8.47
CA ALA A 171 35.36 25.84 -9.88
C ALA A 171 33.97 26.49 -10.10
N TRP A 172 33.16 26.66 -9.04
CA TRP A 172 31.89 27.37 -9.14
C TRP A 172 32.13 28.87 -9.35
N ARG A 173 31.67 29.40 -10.48
CA ARG A 173 31.59 30.84 -10.74
C ARG A 173 30.15 31.21 -11.01
N ASP A 174 29.64 32.19 -10.26
CA ASP A 174 28.35 32.79 -10.56
C ASP A 174 28.45 33.52 -11.90
N LEU A 175 27.77 32.96 -12.90
CA LEU A 175 27.58 33.61 -14.18
C LEU A 175 26.55 34.74 -13.99
N PRO A 176 26.70 35.88 -14.68
CA PRO A 176 25.72 36.96 -14.60
C PRO A 176 24.35 36.44 -15.05
N GLU A 177 23.34 36.67 -14.21
CA GLU A 177 21.94 36.41 -14.53
C GLU A 177 21.58 37.20 -15.80
N GLY A 178 21.20 36.49 -16.87
CA GLY A 178 20.71 37.13 -18.09
C GLY A 178 19.44 37.91 -17.78
N ALA A 179 19.30 39.10 -18.34
CA ALA A 179 18.15 39.97 -18.08
C ALA A 179 16.83 39.20 -18.23
N ASP A 180 16.08 39.11 -17.12
CA ASP A 180 14.76 38.47 -17.09
C ASP A 180 13.80 39.27 -17.97
N GLY A 181 13.44 38.71 -19.13
CA GLY A 181 12.49 39.28 -20.06
C GLY A 181 11.02 39.08 -19.65
N ARG A 182 10.76 38.47 -18.48
CA ARG A 182 9.40 38.25 -17.99
C ARG A 182 8.83 39.57 -17.47
N SER A 183 7.98 40.19 -18.28
CA SER A 183 7.11 41.27 -17.82
C SER A 183 6.18 40.73 -16.73
N SER A 184 6.22 41.39 -15.58
CA SER A 184 5.33 41.14 -14.46
C SER A 184 3.85 41.36 -14.85
N GLY A 185 2.97 40.57 -14.26
CA GLY A 185 1.56 40.90 -14.10
C GLY A 185 0.62 40.27 -15.12
N ALA A 186 -0.05 39.19 -14.72
CA ALA A 186 -1.30 38.76 -15.30
C ALA A 186 -2.29 39.94 -15.28
N LYS A 187 -2.66 40.46 -16.45
CA LYS A 187 -3.77 41.40 -16.58
C LYS A 187 -5.05 40.64 -16.23
N ALA A 188 -5.65 40.96 -15.09
CA ALA A 188 -7.02 40.53 -14.80
C ALA A 188 -7.95 41.09 -15.89
N HIS A 189 -8.71 40.21 -16.55
CA HIS A 189 -9.77 40.60 -17.47
C HIS A 189 -10.87 41.35 -16.71
N PRO A 190 -11.39 42.49 -17.23
CA PRO A 190 -12.36 43.33 -16.54
C PRO A 190 -13.77 42.71 -16.38
N ASP A 191 -14.04 41.53 -16.95
CA ASP A 191 -15.40 40.96 -17.00
C ASP A 191 -15.79 40.17 -15.74
N LEU A 192 -14.89 39.97 -14.78
CA LEU A 192 -15.14 39.16 -13.57
C LEU A 192 -15.63 39.94 -12.34
N ILE A 193 -15.84 41.27 -12.43
CA ILE A 193 -16.25 42.10 -11.28
C ILE A 193 -17.77 42.38 -11.22
N ALA A 194 -18.57 41.83 -12.14
CA ALA A 194 -20.00 42.11 -12.22
C ALA A 194 -20.88 40.87 -11.99
N SER A 195 -20.80 40.23 -10.82
CA SER A 195 -21.82 39.29 -10.35
C SER A 195 -21.89 39.19 -8.82
N THR A 196 -21.91 40.33 -8.14
CA THR A 196 -22.33 40.40 -6.72
C THR A 196 -23.08 41.68 -6.47
N ARG A 197 -24.33 41.71 -6.93
CA ARG A 197 -25.42 42.54 -6.40
C ARG A 197 -26.64 42.19 -7.21
N LEU A 198 -27.61 41.55 -6.56
CA LEU A 198 -29.05 41.79 -6.71
C LEU A 198 -29.78 40.66 -5.97
N PHE A 199 -29.97 40.81 -4.65
CA PHE A 199 -31.11 40.26 -3.94
C PHE A 199 -31.33 41.06 -2.65
N LEU A 200 -31.70 42.33 -2.80
CA LEU A 200 -32.57 43.00 -1.84
C LEU A 200 -33.95 43.07 -2.52
N GLY A 201 -34.80 42.10 -2.19
CA GLY A 201 -36.22 42.13 -2.50
C GLY A 201 -36.98 42.52 -1.24
N SER A 202 -37.52 43.74 -1.26
CA SER A 202 -38.52 44.26 -0.35
C SER A 202 -39.89 43.60 -0.60
N SER A 203 -40.64 43.31 0.46
CA SER A 203 -42.11 43.31 0.40
C SER A 203 -42.73 43.58 1.76
N THR A 204 -43.55 44.65 1.74
CA THR A 204 -44.69 45.05 2.60
C THR A 204 -44.50 45.13 4.10
#